data_AF-A0A3C0G6V0-F1
#
_entry.id   AF-A0A3C0G6V0-F1
#
_cell.length_a   1.000
_cell.length_b   1.000
_cell.length_c   1.000
_cell.angle_alpha   90.00
_cell.angle_beta   90.00
_cell.angle_gamma   90.00
#
_symmetry.space_group_name_H-M   'P 1'
#
loop_
_entity.id
_entity.type
_entity.pdbx_description
1 polymer ?
#
loop_
_entity_poly.entity_id
_entity_poly.type
_entity_poly.pdbx_seq_one_letter_code
_entity_poly.pdbx_strand_id
1 'polypeptide(L)'
;MAVAKKSKPKAKPLSEATRKYLRETAKKYGFSSTTLAAVYRKGQGAYLSSGSRNVSMEAWARGRVRSFVTGKGGARKADANLYKR
;
A
#
# COMPACT_ATOMS: atom_id res chain seq x y z
N MET A 1 -6.05 34.46 8.95
CA MET A 1 -5.84 33.33 9.87
C MET A 1 -4.92 32.30 9.21
N ALA A 2 -3.70 32.11 9.72
CA ALA A 2 -2.79 31.07 9.22
C ALA A 2 -3.16 29.73 9.86
N VAL A 3 -3.59 28.74 9.05
CA VAL A 3 -3.87 27.39 9.55
C VAL A 3 -2.53 26.71 9.84
N ALA A 4 -2.24 26.44 11.12
CA ALA A 4 -1.05 25.70 11.51
C ALA A 4 -1.11 24.29 10.90
N LYS A 5 -0.14 23.95 10.03
CA LYS A 5 -0.01 22.61 9.45
C LYS A 5 0.36 21.62 10.56
N LYS A 6 -0.64 20.99 11.21
CA LYS A 6 -0.41 19.83 12.09
C LYS A 6 0.35 18.76 11.32
N SER A 7 1.56 18.45 11.76
CA SER A 7 2.39 17.36 11.20
C SER A 7 1.65 16.03 11.41
N LYS A 8 1.48 15.26 10.33
CA LYS A 8 0.76 13.98 10.38
C LYS A 8 1.48 13.03 11.35
N PRO A 9 0.77 12.31 12.23
CA PRO A 9 1.38 11.37 13.15
C PRO A 9 2.20 10.33 12.40
N LYS A 10 3.39 10.01 12.92
CA LYS A 10 4.31 9.03 12.33
C LYS A 10 3.61 7.68 12.29
N ALA A 11 3.36 7.19 11.09
CA ALA A 11 2.47 6.06 10.92
C ALA A 11 3.14 4.77 11.45
N LYS A 12 2.37 3.95 12.19
CA LYS A 12 2.84 2.75 12.89
C LYS A 12 3.75 1.88 12.01
N PRO A 13 4.81 1.26 12.55
CA PRO A 13 5.67 0.38 11.79
C PRO A 13 4.87 -0.82 11.25
N LEU A 14 5.17 -1.23 10.02
CA LEU A 14 4.59 -2.46 9.45
C LEU A 14 5.10 -3.68 10.22
N SER A 15 4.22 -4.66 10.43
CA SER A 15 4.57 -5.95 11.05
C SER A 15 5.66 -6.67 10.27
N GLU A 16 6.42 -7.51 10.96
CA GLU A 16 7.53 -8.25 10.33
C GLU A 16 7.03 -9.18 9.21
N ALA A 17 5.89 -9.84 9.41
CA ALA A 17 5.24 -10.66 8.39
C ALA A 17 4.90 -9.84 7.12
N THR A 18 4.37 -8.62 7.29
CA THR A 18 4.11 -7.72 6.16
C THR A 18 5.40 -7.34 5.45
N ARG A 19 6.45 -6.99 6.21
CA ARG A 19 7.76 -6.64 5.63
C ARG A 19 8.38 -7.81 4.88
N LYS A 20 8.24 -9.04 5.37
CA LYS A 20 8.69 -10.26 4.69
C LYS A 20 7.94 -10.45 3.37
N TYR A 21 6.61 -10.40 3.40
CA TYR A 21 5.76 -10.49 2.21
C TYR A 21 6.12 -9.42 1.15
N LEU A 22 6.33 -8.17 1.57
CA LEU A 22 6.70 -7.08 0.65
C LEU A 22 8.07 -7.30 0.04
N ARG A 23 9.06 -7.79 0.81
CA ARG A 23 10.40 -8.11 0.29
C ARG A 23 10.38 -9.26 -0.71
N GLU A 24 9.63 -10.32 -0.44
CA GLU A 24 9.48 -11.46 -1.36
C GLU A 24 8.77 -11.04 -2.65
N THR A 25 7.71 -10.26 -2.52
CA THR A 25 6.97 -9.73 -3.68
C THR A 25 7.84 -8.78 -4.51
N ALA A 26 8.61 -7.91 -3.85
CA ALA A 26 9.58 -7.00 -4.47
C ALA A 26 10.59 -7.78 -5.33
N LYS A 27 11.22 -8.82 -4.76
CA LYS A 27 12.16 -9.69 -5.47
C LYS A 27 11.51 -10.40 -6.65
N LYS A 28 10.30 -10.94 -6.46
CA LYS A 28 9.60 -11.72 -7.49
C LYS A 28 9.20 -10.89 -8.71
N TYR A 29 8.81 -9.63 -8.51
CA TYR A 29 8.26 -8.79 -9.57
C TYR A 29 9.19 -7.63 -9.99
N GLY A 30 10.38 -7.52 -9.40
CA GLY A 30 11.35 -6.48 -9.74
C GLY A 30 10.95 -5.08 -9.26
N PHE A 31 10.35 -4.95 -8.07
CA PHE A 31 9.97 -3.66 -7.48
C PHE A 31 10.78 -3.38 -6.21
N SER A 32 10.86 -2.10 -5.82
CA SER A 32 11.40 -1.73 -4.50
C SER A 32 10.43 -2.09 -3.37
N SER A 33 10.95 -2.63 -2.27
CA SER A 33 10.17 -2.92 -1.06
C SER A 33 9.54 -1.66 -0.47
N THR A 34 10.20 -0.50 -0.60
CA THR A 34 9.69 0.81 -0.18
C THR A 34 8.47 1.23 -1.01
N THR A 35 8.49 0.99 -2.32
CA THR A 35 7.35 1.22 -3.22
C THR A 35 6.17 0.35 -2.83
N LEU A 36 6.40 -0.96 -2.62
CA LEU A 36 5.34 -1.87 -2.22
C LEU A 36 4.80 -1.54 -0.82
N ALA A 37 5.64 -1.06 0.10
CA ALA A 37 5.19 -0.54 1.39
C ALA A 37 4.28 0.68 1.23
N ALA A 38 4.59 1.62 0.32
CA ALA A 38 3.73 2.76 0.04
C ALA A 38 2.36 2.33 -0.54
N VAL A 39 2.35 1.38 -1.49
CA VAL A 39 1.12 0.80 -2.05
C VAL A 39 0.30 0.09 -0.98
N TYR A 40 0.95 -0.69 -0.11
CA TYR A 40 0.31 -1.37 1.00
C TYR A 40 -0.37 -0.37 1.95
N ARG A 41 0.33 0.70 2.34
CA ARG A 41 -0.23 1.75 3.21
C ARG A 41 -1.40 2.48 2.56
N LYS A 42 -1.33 2.75 1.25
CA LYS A 42 -2.48 3.28 0.51
C LYS A 42 -3.64 2.30 0.45
N GLY A 43 -3.37 1.01 0.37
CA GLY A 43 -4.37 -0.05 0.53
C GLY A 43 -5.07 0.00 1.88
N GLN A 44 -4.31 0.19 2.96
CA GLN A 44 -4.87 0.40 4.31
C GLN A 44 -5.69 1.70 4.41
N GLY A 45 -5.20 2.80 3.84
CA GLY A 45 -5.94 4.07 3.82
C GLY A 45 -7.26 3.95 3.07
N ALA A 46 -7.24 3.36 1.88
CA ALA A 46 -8.44 3.06 1.12
C ALA A 46 -9.39 2.13 1.91
N TYR A 47 -8.83 1.16 2.65
CA TYR A 47 -9.60 0.32 3.57
C TYR A 47 -10.33 1.12 4.65
N LEU A 48 -9.74 2.19 5.16
CA LEU A 48 -10.41 3.01 6.16
C LEU A 48 -11.43 3.99 5.56
N SER A 49 -11.27 4.34 4.28
CA SER A 49 -12.13 5.35 3.61
C SER A 49 -13.29 4.79 2.79
N SER A 50 -13.33 3.48 2.51
CA SER A 50 -14.49 2.86 1.84
C SER A 50 -15.44 2.28 2.88
N GLY A 51 -16.73 2.19 2.52
CA GLY A 51 -17.80 1.63 3.34
C GLY A 51 -17.67 0.13 3.63
N SER A 52 -18.79 -0.57 3.73
CA SER A 52 -18.84 -1.96 4.20
C SER A 52 -17.96 -2.92 3.39
N ARG A 53 -17.24 -3.83 4.08
CA ARG A 53 -16.28 -4.78 3.51
C ARG A 53 -16.36 -6.14 4.16
N ASN A 54 -16.19 -7.17 3.34
CA ASN A 54 -16.17 -8.58 3.75
C ASN A 54 -14.76 -9.17 3.92
N VAL A 55 -13.71 -8.35 3.90
CA VAL A 55 -12.31 -8.81 3.99
C VAL A 55 -11.55 -8.02 5.04
N SER A 56 -10.53 -8.63 5.65
CA SER A 56 -9.67 -7.92 6.60
C SER A 56 -8.84 -6.83 5.91
N MET A 57 -8.46 -5.81 6.67
CA MET A 57 -7.59 -4.72 6.18
C MET A 57 -6.28 -5.25 5.58
N GLU A 58 -5.70 -6.27 6.20
CA GLU A 58 -4.45 -6.87 5.74
C GLU A 58 -4.64 -7.58 4.39
N ALA A 59 -5.71 -8.36 4.25
CA ALA A 59 -6.04 -9.03 2.99
C ALA A 59 -6.31 -8.02 1.87
N TRP A 60 -7.03 -6.93 2.17
CA TRP A 60 -7.27 -5.83 1.24
C TRP A 60 -5.98 -5.17 0.76
N ALA A 61 -5.10 -4.81 1.71
CA ALA A 61 -3.84 -4.15 1.40
C ALA A 61 -2.89 -5.06 0.59
N ARG A 62 -2.81 -6.36 0.93
CA ARG A 62 -2.07 -7.36 0.14
C ARG A 62 -2.66 -7.54 -1.26
N GLY A 63 -3.99 -7.55 -1.39
CA GLY A 63 -4.69 -7.58 -2.68
C GLY A 63 -4.30 -6.42 -3.59
N ARG A 64 -4.21 -5.21 -3.02
CA ARG A 64 -3.74 -4.02 -3.75
C ARG A 64 -2.28 -4.15 -4.21
N VAL A 65 -1.39 -4.63 -3.33
CA VAL A 65 0.02 -4.90 -3.69
C VAL A 65 0.10 -5.90 -4.85
N ARG A 66 -0.66 -7.01 -4.78
CA ARG A 66 -0.70 -8.01 -5.85
C ARG A 66 -1.24 -7.43 -7.16
N SER A 67 -2.28 -6.60 -7.10
CA SER A 67 -2.83 -5.89 -8.27
C SER A 67 -1.81 -4.91 -8.88
N PHE A 68 -1.05 -4.19 -8.05
CA PHE A 68 0.00 -3.27 -8.50
C PHE A 68 1.13 -3.99 -9.24
N VAL A 69 1.67 -5.06 -8.64
CA VAL A 69 2.81 -5.79 -9.22
C VAL A 69 2.44 -6.61 -10.45
N THR A 70 1.27 -7.25 -10.45
CA THR A 70 0.79 -8.02 -11.62
C THR A 70 0.26 -7.11 -12.73
N GLY A 71 -0.20 -5.90 -12.40
CA GLY A 71 -0.87 -5.01 -13.34
C GLY A 71 -2.30 -5.43 -13.65
N LYS A 72 -2.78 -6.50 -13.02
CA LYS A 72 -4.16 -6.95 -13.13
C LYS A 72 -4.99 -6.16 -12.13
N GLY A 73 -5.88 -5.30 -12.63
CA GLY A 73 -6.77 -4.43 -11.85
C GLY A 73 -6.34 -2.95 -11.83
N GLY A 74 -7.06 -2.14 -11.06
CA GLY A 74 -6.92 -0.67 -11.06
C GLY A 74 -5.78 -0.11 -10.20
N ALA A 75 -5.07 -0.93 -9.43
CA ALA A 75 -4.08 -0.42 -8.47
C ALA A 75 -2.88 0.25 -9.15
N ARG A 76 -2.39 -0.26 -10.28
CA ARG A 76 -1.29 0.36 -11.03
C ARG A 76 -1.67 1.74 -11.59
N LYS A 77 -2.93 1.93 -11.98
CA LYS A 77 -3.47 3.24 -12.42
C LYS A 77 -3.62 4.20 -11.24
N ALA A 78 -4.18 3.73 -10.12
CA ALA A 78 -4.35 4.54 -8.92
C ALA A 78 -3.02 4.94 -8.24
N ASP A 79 -1.98 4.12 -8.43
CA ASP A 79 -0.64 4.30 -7.88
C ASP A 79 0.41 4.52 -8.98
N ALA A 80 0.02 5.11 -10.11
CA ALA A 80 0.90 5.34 -11.25
C ALA A 80 2.15 6.16 -10.86
N ASN A 81 2.02 7.08 -9.91
CA ASN A 81 3.13 7.87 -9.37
C ASN A 81 4.20 7.03 -8.63
N LEU A 82 3.84 5.82 -8.18
CA LEU A 82 4.73 4.86 -7.53
C LEU A 82 5.28 3.83 -8.52
N TYR A 83 4.74 3.77 -9.74
CA TYR A 83 5.20 2.89 -10.79
C TYR A 83 6.42 3.49 -11.49
N LYS A 84 7.57 3.39 -10.82
CA LYS A 84 8.89 3.60 -11.43
C LYS A 84 9.57 2.23 -11.46
N ARG A 85 9.75 1.67 -12.66
CA ARG A 85 10.51 0.44 -12.88
C ARG A 85 11.99 0.77 -12.96
#